data_AF-A0A7W8D610-F1
#
_entry.id   AF-A0A7W8D610-F1
#
_cell.length_a   1.000
_cell.length_b   1.000
_cell.length_c   1.000
_cell.angle_alpha   90.00
_cell.angle_beta   90.00
_cell.angle_gamma   90.00
#
_symmetry.space_group_name_H-M   'P 1'
#
loop_
_entity.id
_entity.type
_entity.pdbx_description
1 polymer ?
#
loop_
_entity_poly.entity_id
_entity_poly.type
_entity_poly.pdbx_seq_one_letter_code
_entity_poly.pdbx_strand_id
1 'polypeptide(L)'
;MSRSFRLTRLTSAVLLAAGLAGAAHATTITREFSSVWFDPAKSGHGLGLEVIEGAGGKELLAYWFTYDAQGRQMWVFGTAPIAGDTVRMTAYVTSGGRFDGAFSPSSVRSSAWGTLEFSFADCDTGTLRYTPNDPAAPHGTMPLTRLTRLFNSTCTGGISDDRNTAATATRSAEFLVNRGAYPAASARVRFEDRSDRSEFSVELEDLPAGSYTLRVDDVVRGSITVAPIARGTEGELEFRSPVEPGKVLLDFDPRGAIVEILEGNRVLFDSVFDGGTDTGGGNTPPPGGAPGNGNARYELVLEPSGNDGPELDAKLELRQDRVDFSVELEDVAVGTYRLQVGGVQRGSIDVVSVPGGTEGEIEYRNPVEPGKFVLDFDPRGAQIVVTFNGTSVFSGTFPTAPNGAPSGNDDGSGDDNGGGDDDGPGDDNGGDDDGPGDDNGGDDDGPGDDNGGGDDDGPGDDNGGDDDGPGDDNGGGDDDGPGDDNGGDDDDDDDDHGGDDDDDDDDDDDHGGDDDDDDHDHGG
;
A
#
# COMPACT_ATOMS: atom_id res chain seq x y z
N MET A 1 53.74 -51.62 41.37
CA MET A 1 53.68 -50.57 42.42
C MET A 1 52.35 -49.85 42.29
N SER A 2 51.80 -49.30 43.38
CA SER A 2 50.47 -48.67 43.38
C SER A 2 50.49 -47.24 42.84
N ARG A 3 49.43 -46.84 42.14
CA ARG A 3 48.92 -45.46 42.04
C ARG A 3 47.44 -45.50 41.63
N SER A 4 46.57 -45.24 42.60
CA SER A 4 45.14 -45.00 42.35
C SER A 4 44.96 -43.58 41.84
N PHE A 5 44.23 -43.40 40.73
CA PHE A 5 43.70 -42.11 40.31
C PHE A 5 42.24 -42.00 40.77
N ARG A 6 41.91 -40.92 41.46
CA ARG A 6 40.52 -40.58 41.79
C ARG A 6 39.89 -39.91 40.57
N LEU A 7 38.69 -40.33 40.18
CA LEU A 7 37.83 -39.54 39.29
C LEU A 7 37.20 -38.42 40.12
N THR A 8 37.70 -37.20 39.98
CA THR A 8 36.96 -36.01 40.39
C THR A 8 35.96 -35.69 39.29
N ARG A 9 34.66 -35.87 39.56
CA ARG A 9 33.61 -35.36 38.66
C ARG A 9 33.58 -33.84 38.77
N LEU A 10 34.07 -33.12 37.76
CA LEU A 10 33.62 -31.75 37.54
C LEU A 10 32.27 -31.82 36.82
N THR A 11 31.21 -31.49 37.54
CA THR A 11 29.92 -31.13 36.94
C THR A 11 30.03 -29.69 36.44
N SER A 12 30.41 -29.51 35.19
CA SER A 12 30.34 -28.20 34.53
C SER A 12 28.88 -27.79 34.42
N ALA A 13 28.46 -26.84 35.26
CA ALA A 13 27.19 -26.15 35.07
C ALA A 13 27.30 -25.26 33.81
N VAL A 14 26.76 -25.74 32.69
CA VAL A 14 26.54 -24.90 31.52
C VAL A 14 25.34 -24.02 31.84
N LEU A 15 25.59 -22.78 32.28
CA LEU A 15 24.55 -21.76 32.21
C LEU A 15 24.27 -21.53 30.73
N LEU A 16 23.13 -22.05 30.26
CA LEU A 16 22.61 -21.72 28.96
C LEU A 16 22.04 -20.30 29.05
N ALA A 17 22.90 -19.31 28.83
CA ALA A 17 22.47 -17.93 28.65
C ALA A 17 21.64 -17.87 27.37
N ALA A 18 20.32 -18.03 27.52
CA ALA A 18 19.36 -17.76 26.47
C ALA A 18 19.42 -16.27 26.17
N GLY A 19 20.25 -15.89 25.21
CA GLY A 19 20.36 -14.52 24.77
C GLY A 19 19.00 -14.07 24.24
N LEU A 20 18.41 -13.08 24.91
CA LEU A 20 17.34 -12.26 24.35
C LEU A 20 17.94 -11.44 23.20
N ALA A 21 18.15 -12.12 22.08
CA ALA A 21 18.18 -11.46 20.78
C ALA A 21 16.76 -10.95 20.55
N GLY A 22 16.50 -9.73 21.02
CA GLY A 22 15.33 -8.98 20.57
C GLY A 22 15.36 -8.98 19.05
N ALA A 23 14.22 -9.29 18.43
CA ALA A 23 14.12 -9.24 16.99
C ALA A 23 14.44 -7.81 16.56
N ALA A 24 15.56 -7.63 15.86
CA ALA A 24 15.77 -6.39 15.12
C ALA A 24 14.66 -6.33 14.08
N HIS A 25 13.69 -5.43 14.29
CA HIS A 25 12.68 -5.16 13.30
C HIS A 25 13.42 -4.69 12.04
N ALA A 26 13.19 -5.38 10.92
CA ALA A 26 13.81 -4.99 9.67
C ALA A 26 13.40 -3.54 9.34
N THR A 27 14.37 -2.70 9.02
CA THR A 27 14.12 -1.36 8.48
C THR A 27 14.11 -1.44 6.96
N THR A 28 13.45 -0.50 6.31
CA THR A 28 13.47 -0.37 4.85
C THR A 28 14.03 0.98 4.44
N ILE A 29 14.81 1.04 3.37
CA ILE A 29 15.39 2.32 2.91
C ILE A 29 14.30 3.14 2.22
N THR A 30 13.86 4.18 2.90
CA THR A 30 12.83 5.15 2.47
C THR A 30 13.45 6.52 2.16
N ARG A 31 12.66 7.48 1.64
CA ARG A 31 13.14 8.84 1.31
C ARG A 31 13.90 9.49 2.47
N GLU A 32 13.52 9.17 3.70
CA GLU A 32 14.08 9.73 4.93
C GLU A 32 15.50 9.22 5.22
N PHE A 33 16.04 8.25 4.46
CA PHE A 33 17.47 7.89 4.47
C PHE A 33 18.35 8.88 3.69
N SER A 34 17.76 9.79 2.91
CA SER A 34 18.46 10.89 2.22
C SER A 34 19.11 11.83 3.22
N SER A 35 20.44 11.78 3.32
CA SER A 35 21.21 12.38 4.42
C SER A 35 22.71 12.32 4.16
N VAL A 36 23.50 13.06 4.94
CA VAL A 36 24.93 12.81 5.09
C VAL A 36 25.16 11.72 6.14
N TRP A 37 25.92 10.69 5.78
CA TRP A 37 26.31 9.57 6.64
C TRP A 37 27.83 9.50 6.77
N PHE A 38 28.36 9.12 7.94
CA PHE A 38 29.81 9.11 8.18
C PHE A 38 30.23 8.05 9.21
N ASP A 39 31.54 7.80 9.29
CA ASP A 39 32.16 7.00 10.35
C ASP A 39 32.68 7.95 11.45
N PRO A 40 32.13 7.92 12.68
CA PRO A 40 32.57 8.81 13.76
C PRO A 40 34.06 8.68 14.11
N ALA A 41 34.66 7.50 13.93
CA ALA A 41 36.09 7.27 14.16
C ALA A 41 36.98 7.74 12.98
N LYS A 42 36.37 8.21 11.88
CA LYS A 42 37.06 8.76 10.70
C LYS A 42 36.41 10.08 10.22
N SER A 43 35.91 10.90 11.16
CA SER A 43 35.37 12.22 10.82
C SER A 43 36.37 13.04 9.98
N GLY A 44 35.87 13.64 8.90
CA GLY A 44 36.68 14.23 7.83
C GLY A 44 36.49 13.58 6.45
N HIS A 45 35.83 12.42 6.37
CA HIS A 45 35.29 11.87 5.13
C HIS A 45 33.91 11.20 5.36
N GLY A 46 33.08 11.08 4.32
CA GLY A 46 31.68 10.69 4.49
C GLY A 46 30.89 10.64 3.19
N LEU A 47 29.63 10.20 3.27
CA LEU A 47 28.74 9.99 2.14
C LEU A 47 27.57 10.96 2.15
N GLY A 48 27.30 11.61 1.03
CA GLY A 48 25.94 12.07 0.74
C GLY A 48 25.15 10.90 0.17
N LEU A 49 23.98 10.61 0.73
CA LEU A 49 23.02 9.64 0.22
C LEU A 49 21.72 10.36 -0.15
N GLU A 50 21.13 10.00 -1.29
CA GLU A 50 19.85 10.48 -1.78
C GLU A 50 19.02 9.28 -2.25
N VAL A 51 17.78 9.15 -1.80
CA VAL A 51 16.83 8.14 -2.28
C VAL A 51 15.97 8.80 -3.35
N ILE A 52 15.99 8.23 -4.56
CA ILE A 52 15.50 8.88 -5.78
C ILE A 52 14.56 7.96 -6.57
N GLU A 53 13.75 8.57 -7.43
CA GLU A 53 13.02 7.87 -8.48
C GLU A 53 13.97 7.63 -9.67
N GLY A 54 14.39 6.37 -9.83
CA GLY A 54 15.20 5.89 -10.93
C GLY A 54 14.36 5.24 -12.04
N ALA A 55 15.02 4.81 -13.12
CA ALA A 55 14.33 4.23 -14.29
C ALA A 55 13.69 2.85 -14.01
N GLY A 56 14.00 2.24 -12.86
CA GLY A 56 13.39 1.00 -12.35
C GLY A 56 12.63 1.16 -11.04
N GLY A 57 12.23 2.40 -10.66
CA GLY A 57 11.61 2.69 -9.37
C GLY A 57 12.60 3.21 -8.33
N LYS A 58 12.42 2.86 -7.05
CA LYS A 58 13.18 3.43 -5.92
C LYS A 58 14.66 3.01 -5.94
N GLU A 59 15.56 3.96 -6.18
CA GLU A 59 17.02 3.78 -6.18
C GLU A 59 17.70 4.60 -5.07
N LEU A 60 18.87 4.14 -4.62
CA LEU A 60 19.78 4.92 -3.77
C LEU A 60 20.94 5.46 -4.61
N LEU A 61 21.05 6.78 -4.66
CA LEU A 61 22.18 7.52 -5.20
C LEU A 61 23.16 7.85 -4.06
N ALA A 62 24.44 7.53 -4.26
CA ALA A 62 25.48 7.77 -3.26
C ALA A 62 26.67 8.57 -3.82
N TYR A 63 27.19 9.49 -3.01
CA TYR A 63 28.42 10.24 -3.24
C TYR A 63 29.34 10.13 -2.02
N TRP A 64 30.35 9.27 -2.09
CA TRP A 64 31.36 9.13 -1.05
C TRP A 64 32.52 10.10 -1.31
N PHE A 65 32.56 11.17 -0.51
CA PHE A 65 33.69 12.08 -0.43
C PHE A 65 34.76 11.42 0.43
N THR A 66 35.90 11.08 -0.18
CA THR A 66 36.92 10.23 0.44
C THR A 66 38.32 10.56 -0.07
N TYR A 67 39.30 9.71 0.23
CA TYR A 67 40.69 9.88 -0.19
C TYR A 67 41.21 8.63 -0.91
N ASP A 68 42.11 8.82 -1.86
CA ASP A 68 42.82 7.73 -2.53
C ASP A 68 44.00 7.20 -1.71
N ALA A 69 44.67 6.15 -2.21
CA ALA A 69 45.84 5.55 -1.57
C ALA A 69 47.09 6.44 -1.56
N GLN A 70 47.02 7.69 -2.02
CA GLN A 70 48.04 8.74 -1.88
C GLN A 70 47.57 9.92 -1.01
N GLY A 71 46.39 9.83 -0.39
CA GLY A 71 45.82 10.89 0.46
C GLY A 71 45.25 12.07 -0.32
N ARG A 72 44.99 11.93 -1.63
CA ARG A 72 44.32 12.97 -2.44
C ARG A 72 42.81 12.78 -2.38
N GLN A 73 42.05 13.87 -2.40
CA GLN A 73 40.59 13.80 -2.41
C GLN A 73 40.07 13.05 -3.64
N MET A 74 39.10 12.18 -3.42
CA MET A 74 38.47 11.30 -4.40
C MET A 74 36.96 11.27 -4.14
N TRP A 75 36.18 11.30 -5.22
CA TRP A 75 34.72 11.36 -5.17
C TRP A 75 34.21 10.08 -5.85
N VAL A 76 33.79 9.11 -5.03
CA VAL A 76 33.29 7.80 -5.49
C VAL A 76 31.77 7.86 -5.50
N PHE A 77 31.11 7.53 -6.61
CA PHE A 77 29.65 7.70 -6.74
C PHE A 77 28.99 6.55 -7.52
N GLY A 78 27.69 6.36 -7.33
CA GLY A 78 26.89 5.40 -8.07
C GLY A 78 25.40 5.47 -7.70
N THR A 79 24.57 4.80 -8.49
CA THR A 79 23.14 4.57 -8.21
C THR A 79 22.84 3.08 -8.30
N ALA A 80 21.88 2.58 -7.54
CA ALA A 80 21.37 1.22 -7.64
C ALA A 80 19.98 1.06 -6.99
N PRO A 81 19.15 0.10 -7.42
CA PRO A 81 17.89 -0.23 -6.77
C PRO A 81 18.04 -0.58 -5.28
N ILE A 82 17.02 -0.21 -4.51
CA ILE A 82 16.86 -0.55 -3.09
C ILE A 82 16.20 -1.92 -2.92
N ALA A 83 16.68 -2.71 -1.96
CA ALA A 83 16.12 -4.00 -1.59
C ALA A 83 16.07 -4.13 -0.05
N GLY A 84 14.95 -3.73 0.55
CA GLY A 84 14.76 -3.69 2.01
C GLY A 84 15.74 -2.72 2.67
N ASP A 85 16.53 -3.22 3.62
CA ASP A 85 17.61 -2.48 4.28
C ASP A 85 18.89 -2.34 3.43
N THR A 86 18.97 -3.01 2.26
CA THR A 86 20.22 -3.16 1.50
C THR A 86 20.25 -2.47 0.14
N VAL A 87 21.46 -2.10 -0.29
CA VAL A 87 21.78 -1.66 -1.66
C VAL A 87 23.11 -2.25 -2.12
N ARG A 88 23.14 -2.78 -3.35
CA ARG A 88 24.37 -3.33 -3.97
C ARG A 88 24.71 -2.58 -5.25
N MET A 89 25.65 -1.65 -5.13
CA MET A 89 25.94 -0.59 -6.10
C MET A 89 27.26 -0.81 -6.82
N THR A 90 27.26 -0.67 -8.15
CA THR A 90 28.51 -0.48 -8.93
C THR A 90 28.88 1.00 -8.86
N ALA A 91 30.10 1.28 -8.42
CA ALA A 91 30.56 2.65 -8.16
C ALA A 91 31.69 3.08 -9.11
N TYR A 92 31.79 4.38 -9.31
CA TYR A 92 32.61 5.06 -10.31
C TYR A 92 33.38 6.23 -9.70
N VAL A 93 34.44 6.67 -10.38
CA VAL A 93 35.15 7.93 -10.11
C VAL A 93 35.29 8.72 -11.40
N THR A 94 35.27 10.06 -11.29
CA THR A 94 35.52 10.98 -12.40
C THR A 94 36.93 11.55 -12.38
N SER A 95 37.47 11.85 -13.57
CA SER A 95 38.78 12.46 -13.75
C SER A 95 38.81 13.34 -15.00
N GLY A 96 39.82 14.21 -15.13
CA GLY A 96 40.07 15.03 -16.32
C GLY A 96 39.24 16.31 -16.47
N GLY A 97 38.28 16.56 -15.57
CA GLY A 97 37.58 17.85 -15.47
C GLY A 97 38.47 18.99 -14.95
N ARG A 98 37.99 20.23 -15.11
CA ARG A 98 38.57 21.47 -14.56
C ARG A 98 37.47 22.34 -13.98
N PHE A 99 37.80 23.17 -12.99
CA PHE A 99 36.87 24.12 -12.37
C PHE A 99 36.76 25.44 -13.14
N ASP A 100 37.79 25.83 -13.89
CA ASP A 100 37.85 27.08 -14.63
C ASP A 100 37.29 26.98 -16.06
N GLY A 101 37.23 28.11 -16.78
CA GLY A 101 36.73 28.20 -18.16
C GLY A 101 37.51 27.41 -19.23
N ALA A 102 38.46 26.57 -18.82
CA ALA A 102 39.09 25.54 -19.65
C ALA A 102 38.47 24.14 -19.43
N PHE A 103 37.32 24.05 -18.75
CA PHE A 103 36.48 22.85 -18.71
C PHE A 103 36.09 22.39 -20.12
N SER A 104 36.09 21.07 -20.34
CA SER A 104 35.70 20.47 -21.60
C SER A 104 35.02 19.11 -21.32
N PRO A 105 33.75 18.91 -21.71
CA PRO A 105 33.02 17.67 -21.42
C PRO A 105 33.74 16.40 -21.91
N SER A 106 34.39 16.45 -23.08
CA SER A 106 35.14 15.33 -23.67
C SER A 106 36.47 15.01 -22.97
N SER A 107 36.91 15.87 -22.04
CA SER A 107 38.06 15.59 -21.16
C SER A 107 37.65 14.86 -19.89
N VAL A 108 36.37 14.93 -19.49
CA VAL A 108 35.84 14.21 -18.33
C VAL A 108 35.75 12.71 -18.65
N ARG A 109 36.28 11.89 -17.75
CA ARG A 109 36.23 10.42 -17.84
C ARG A 109 35.66 9.85 -16.55
N SER A 110 34.56 9.10 -16.67
CA SER A 110 34.10 8.19 -15.62
C SER A 110 34.78 6.84 -15.79
N SER A 111 35.26 6.23 -14.70
CA SER A 111 35.80 4.88 -14.69
C SER A 111 35.30 4.10 -13.47
N ALA A 112 34.97 2.82 -13.68
CA ALA A 112 34.46 1.94 -12.63
C ALA A 112 35.49 1.74 -11.52
N TRP A 113 35.14 2.20 -10.32
CA TRP A 113 35.99 2.19 -9.13
C TRP A 113 35.92 0.86 -8.38
N GLY A 114 34.73 0.25 -8.29
CA GLY A 114 34.51 -0.97 -7.52
C GLY A 114 33.03 -1.16 -7.18
N THR A 115 32.76 -1.90 -6.10
CA THR A 115 31.42 -2.14 -5.56
C THR A 115 31.28 -1.48 -4.18
N LEU A 116 30.12 -0.88 -3.93
CA LEU A 116 29.64 -0.44 -2.61
C LEU A 116 28.42 -1.30 -2.23
N GLU A 117 28.42 -1.84 -1.02
CA GLU A 117 27.35 -2.68 -0.47
C GLU A 117 26.90 -2.05 0.86
N PHE A 118 25.68 -1.51 0.87
CA PHE A 118 25.05 -0.88 2.04
C PHE A 118 24.08 -1.86 2.71
N SER A 119 23.99 -1.78 4.03
CA SER A 119 22.92 -2.36 4.86
C SER A 119 22.70 -1.40 6.04
N PHE A 120 21.44 -1.16 6.41
CA PHE A 120 21.06 -0.29 7.53
C PHE A 120 20.41 -1.11 8.64
N ALA A 121 20.78 -0.83 9.89
CA ALA A 121 20.17 -1.52 11.04
C ALA A 121 18.93 -0.78 11.54
N ASP A 122 18.93 0.54 11.41
CA ASP A 122 17.86 1.44 11.85
C ASP A 122 17.97 2.79 11.11
N CYS A 123 17.13 3.76 11.49
CA CYS A 123 17.13 5.10 10.90
C CYS A 123 18.44 5.88 11.05
N ASP A 124 19.27 5.64 12.08
CA ASP A 124 20.47 6.41 12.40
C ASP A 124 21.79 5.61 12.27
N THR A 125 21.74 4.27 12.17
CA THR A 125 22.93 3.41 12.06
C THR A 125 22.90 2.44 10.86
N GLY A 126 24.07 2.19 10.29
CA GLY A 126 24.23 1.26 9.17
C GLY A 126 25.68 0.84 8.93
N THR A 127 25.94 0.22 7.79
CA THR A 127 27.27 -0.28 7.41
C THR A 127 27.48 -0.17 5.90
N LEU A 128 28.62 0.39 5.51
CA LEU A 128 29.14 0.33 4.14
C LEU A 128 30.26 -0.71 4.05
N ARG A 129 30.08 -1.70 3.17
CA ARG A 129 31.14 -2.57 2.66
C ARG A 129 31.62 -2.04 1.32
N TYR A 130 32.93 -2.02 1.11
CA TYR A 130 33.50 -1.49 -0.13
C TYR A 130 34.61 -2.40 -0.68
N THR A 131 34.55 -2.65 -1.99
CA THR A 131 35.51 -3.52 -2.71
C THR A 131 35.98 -2.80 -3.98
N PRO A 132 37.17 -2.15 -3.96
CA PRO A 132 37.75 -1.53 -5.15
C PRO A 132 38.13 -2.56 -6.22
N ASN A 133 38.13 -2.13 -7.49
CA ASN A 133 38.64 -2.90 -8.63
C ASN A 133 40.18 -2.95 -8.68
N ASP A 134 40.86 -1.99 -8.05
CA ASP A 134 42.33 -1.98 -7.94
C ASP A 134 42.77 -2.93 -6.82
N PRO A 135 43.50 -4.03 -7.11
CA PRO A 135 43.97 -4.97 -6.10
C PRO A 135 45.05 -4.40 -5.16
N ALA A 136 45.59 -3.21 -5.44
CA ALA A 136 46.46 -2.49 -4.52
C ALA A 136 45.70 -1.61 -3.50
N ALA A 137 44.41 -1.34 -3.73
CA ALA A 137 43.56 -0.61 -2.80
C ALA A 137 42.92 -1.58 -1.77
N PRO A 138 42.81 -1.20 -0.49
CA PRO A 138 42.15 -2.03 0.51
C PRO A 138 40.65 -2.11 0.23
N HIS A 139 40.09 -3.32 0.27
CA HIS A 139 38.66 -3.52 0.55
C HIS A 139 38.42 -3.38 2.05
N GLY A 140 37.18 -3.13 2.47
CA GLY A 140 36.90 -2.95 3.89
C GLY A 140 35.43 -2.82 4.25
N THR A 141 35.21 -2.39 5.50
CA THR A 141 33.90 -2.16 6.08
C THR A 141 33.98 -0.91 6.96
N MET A 142 32.94 -0.10 6.92
CA MET A 142 32.80 1.18 7.58
C MET A 142 31.46 1.19 8.32
N PRO A 143 31.41 1.35 9.66
CA PRO A 143 30.17 1.67 10.36
C PRO A 143 29.70 3.05 9.93
N LEU A 144 28.41 3.20 9.67
CA LEU A 144 27.79 4.46 9.32
C LEU A 144 26.91 4.95 10.47
N THR A 145 27.01 6.24 10.75
CA THR A 145 26.10 7.00 11.61
C THR A 145 25.54 8.16 10.78
N ARG A 146 24.24 8.44 10.94
CA ARG A 146 23.60 9.59 10.32
C ARG A 146 24.13 10.90 10.91
N LEU A 147 24.46 11.87 10.05
CA LEU A 147 24.92 13.22 10.44
C LEU A 147 23.83 14.27 10.29
N THR A 148 22.96 14.17 9.28
CA THR A 148 21.90 15.16 9.01
C THR A 148 20.51 14.53 8.98
N ARG A 149 19.48 15.30 9.33
CA ARG A 149 18.07 14.93 9.13
C ARG A 149 17.43 15.99 8.24
N LEU A 150 16.42 15.60 7.46
CA LEU A 150 15.66 16.55 6.64
C LEU A 150 14.84 17.46 7.57
N PHE A 151 14.56 18.68 7.11
CA PHE A 151 13.82 19.64 7.94
C PHE A 151 12.34 19.28 7.99
N ASN A 152 11.77 19.21 9.20
CA ASN A 152 10.36 18.90 9.44
C ASN A 152 9.91 17.54 8.86
N SER A 153 10.76 16.51 9.02
CA SER A 153 10.40 15.11 8.79
C SER A 153 10.87 14.22 9.95
N THR A 154 10.40 12.97 9.95
CA THR A 154 10.78 11.93 10.91
C THR A 154 11.02 10.64 10.11
N CYS A 155 12.19 10.02 10.28
CA CYS A 155 12.42 8.66 9.81
C CYS A 155 11.75 7.69 10.79
N THR A 156 10.89 6.81 10.29
CA THR A 156 10.27 5.72 11.05
C THR A 156 10.89 4.36 10.73
N GLY A 157 11.57 4.24 9.58
CA GLY A 157 12.18 3.01 9.09
C GLY A 157 11.20 2.06 8.38
N GLY A 158 9.93 2.45 8.28
CA GLY A 158 8.88 1.74 7.54
C GLY A 158 8.26 2.59 6.43
N ILE A 159 7.38 2.00 5.64
CA ILE A 159 6.95 2.57 4.33
C ILE A 159 6.18 3.90 4.41
N SER A 160 5.67 4.32 5.58
CA SER A 160 5.01 5.63 5.72
C SER A 160 5.97 6.79 5.39
N ASP A 161 7.27 6.55 5.54
CA ASP A 161 8.34 7.46 5.14
C ASP A 161 8.42 7.65 3.62
N ASP A 162 7.79 6.82 2.79
CA ASP A 162 7.73 7.02 1.33
C ASP A 162 6.41 7.65 0.85
N ARG A 163 5.40 7.76 1.72
CA ARG A 163 4.05 8.25 1.36
C ARG A 163 4.10 9.65 0.70
N ASN A 164 3.56 9.76 -0.51
CA ASN A 164 3.33 11.06 -1.17
C ASN A 164 2.34 11.92 -0.35
N THR A 165 2.78 13.10 0.09
CA THR A 165 1.98 14.02 0.92
C THR A 165 0.79 14.66 0.18
N ALA A 166 0.77 14.61 -1.16
CA ALA A 166 -0.37 15.03 -1.98
C ALA A 166 -1.37 13.89 -2.25
N ALA A 167 -1.10 12.65 -1.85
CA ALA A 167 -2.02 11.54 -2.04
C ALA A 167 -3.17 11.59 -1.02
N THR A 168 -4.39 11.25 -1.47
CA THR A 168 -5.55 10.96 -0.62
C THR A 168 -5.25 9.77 0.30
N ALA A 169 -5.92 9.66 1.45
CA ALA A 169 -5.85 8.44 2.24
C ALA A 169 -6.62 7.31 1.54
N THR A 170 -6.05 6.11 1.45
CA THR A 170 -6.64 4.95 0.78
C THR A 170 -6.84 3.79 1.76
N ARG A 171 -7.81 2.95 1.46
CA ARG A 171 -8.06 1.67 2.13
C ARG A 171 -8.42 0.62 1.08
N SER A 172 -7.73 -0.50 1.12
CA SER A 172 -7.88 -1.61 0.18
C SER A 172 -7.92 -2.90 0.99
N ALA A 173 -8.85 -3.81 0.69
CA ALA A 173 -8.92 -5.10 1.37
C ALA A 173 -9.42 -6.19 0.41
N GLU A 174 -8.71 -7.29 0.40
CA GLU A 174 -8.84 -8.38 -0.57
C GLU A 174 -8.85 -9.72 0.18
N PHE A 175 -9.31 -10.79 -0.47
CA PHE A 175 -9.17 -12.15 0.06
C PHE A 175 -8.20 -12.93 -0.80
N LEU A 176 -7.35 -13.72 -0.13
CA LEU A 176 -6.38 -14.58 -0.79
C LEU A 176 -7.07 -15.84 -1.32
N VAL A 177 -6.68 -16.34 -2.49
CA VAL A 177 -7.33 -17.49 -3.14
C VAL A 177 -7.06 -18.77 -2.36
N ASN A 178 -8.07 -19.27 -1.63
CA ASN A 178 -8.01 -20.53 -0.89
C ASN A 178 -7.74 -21.70 -1.86
N ARG A 179 -6.63 -22.42 -1.66
CA ARG A 179 -6.20 -23.56 -2.49
C ARG A 179 -6.94 -24.87 -2.17
N GLY A 180 -8.02 -24.82 -1.40
CA GLY A 180 -8.91 -25.94 -1.10
C GLY A 180 -8.41 -26.89 -0.01
N ALA A 181 -7.33 -26.55 0.68
CA ALA A 181 -6.78 -27.33 1.79
C ALA A 181 -7.74 -27.39 3.00
N TYR A 182 -8.42 -26.28 3.27
CA TYR A 182 -9.45 -26.12 4.29
C TYR A 182 -10.62 -25.35 3.64
N PRO A 183 -11.62 -26.03 3.05
CA PRO A 183 -12.56 -25.38 2.13
C PRO A 183 -13.47 -24.28 2.71
N ALA A 184 -13.72 -24.28 4.03
CA ALA A 184 -14.45 -23.21 4.70
C ALA A 184 -13.57 -21.96 4.93
N ALA A 185 -12.27 -22.18 5.15
CA ALA A 185 -11.36 -21.19 5.71
C ALA A 185 -11.21 -19.93 4.86
N SER A 186 -10.85 -18.85 5.53
CA SER A 186 -10.68 -17.51 4.99
C SER A 186 -9.28 -16.97 5.29
N ALA A 187 -8.83 -16.08 4.41
CA ALA A 187 -7.65 -15.25 4.59
C ALA A 187 -7.94 -13.90 3.93
N ARG A 188 -8.12 -12.87 4.75
CA ARG A 188 -8.31 -11.48 4.34
C ARG A 188 -6.99 -10.73 4.52
N VAL A 189 -6.68 -9.84 3.59
CA VAL A 189 -5.58 -8.89 3.69
C VAL A 189 -6.14 -7.48 3.58
N ARG A 190 -5.59 -6.55 4.34
CA ARG A 190 -6.02 -5.15 4.37
C ARG A 190 -4.81 -4.24 4.38
N PHE A 191 -4.86 -3.18 3.58
CA PHE A 191 -3.89 -2.10 3.60
C PHE A 191 -4.60 -0.76 3.76
N GLU A 192 -4.12 0.07 4.69
CA GLU A 192 -4.47 1.48 4.80
C GLU A 192 -3.21 2.34 4.61
N ASP A 193 -3.31 3.38 3.80
CA ASP A 193 -2.26 4.38 3.63
C ASP A 193 -2.87 5.75 3.92
N ARG A 194 -2.47 6.38 5.03
CA ARG A 194 -3.07 7.59 5.60
C ARG A 194 -2.00 8.66 5.85
N SER A 195 -2.41 9.90 6.03
CA SER A 195 -1.50 11.02 6.31
C SER A 195 -0.64 10.84 7.57
N ASP A 196 -1.12 10.05 8.54
CA ASP A 196 -0.49 9.77 9.82
C ASP A 196 0.32 8.48 9.86
N ARG A 197 0.02 7.51 8.97
CA ARG A 197 0.56 6.14 9.01
C ARG A 197 0.25 5.34 7.75
N SER A 198 0.96 4.24 7.57
CA SER A 198 0.57 3.12 6.70
C SER A 198 0.46 1.84 7.54
N GLU A 199 -0.48 0.96 7.21
CA GLU A 199 -0.93 -0.16 8.06
C GLU A 199 -1.32 -1.35 7.18
N PHE A 200 -0.83 -2.54 7.49
CA PHE A 200 -1.13 -3.78 6.78
C PHE A 200 -1.54 -4.87 7.78
N SER A 201 -2.72 -5.45 7.64
CA SER A 201 -3.17 -6.57 8.47
C SER A 201 -3.56 -7.79 7.65
N VAL A 202 -3.39 -8.95 8.26
CA VAL A 202 -3.73 -10.26 7.70
C VAL A 202 -4.55 -11.02 8.73
N GLU A 203 -5.77 -11.38 8.35
CA GLU A 203 -6.82 -11.97 9.19
C GLU A 203 -7.17 -13.35 8.62
N LEU A 204 -7.10 -14.40 9.44
CA LEU A 204 -7.35 -15.80 9.06
C LEU A 204 -8.54 -16.37 9.86
N GLU A 205 -9.58 -16.84 9.17
CA GLU A 205 -10.76 -17.48 9.78
C GLU A 205 -10.86 -18.97 9.41
N ASP A 206 -11.49 -19.77 10.28
CA ASP A 206 -11.88 -21.18 10.02
C ASP A 206 -10.72 -22.14 9.65
N LEU A 207 -9.47 -21.74 9.91
CA LEU A 207 -8.31 -22.63 9.92
C LEU A 207 -8.22 -23.42 11.24
N PRO A 208 -7.66 -24.64 11.26
CA PRO A 208 -7.33 -25.33 12.51
C PRO A 208 -6.47 -24.47 13.43
N ALA A 209 -6.71 -24.54 14.74
CA ALA A 209 -5.89 -23.83 15.72
C ALA A 209 -4.41 -24.27 15.61
N GLY A 210 -3.50 -23.31 15.44
CA GLY A 210 -2.14 -23.58 14.97
C GLY A 210 -1.33 -22.33 14.63
N SER A 211 -0.20 -22.56 13.96
CA SER A 211 0.77 -21.52 13.59
C SER A 211 0.97 -21.54 12.08
N TYR A 212 0.66 -20.43 11.43
CA TYR A 212 0.75 -20.23 9.98
C TYR A 212 1.79 -19.15 9.65
N THR A 213 2.41 -19.24 8.48
CA THR A 213 3.47 -18.31 8.07
C THR A 213 2.93 -17.33 7.03
N LEU A 214 3.11 -16.03 7.26
CA LEU A 214 2.90 -14.99 6.25
C LEU A 214 4.16 -14.81 5.41
N ARG A 215 4.01 -14.81 4.09
CA ARG A 215 5.08 -14.55 3.12
C ARG A 215 4.61 -13.50 2.11
N VAL A 216 5.50 -12.56 1.78
CA VAL A 216 5.27 -11.48 0.82
C VAL A 216 6.50 -11.38 -0.09
N ASP A 217 6.32 -11.59 -1.39
CA ASP A 217 7.39 -11.71 -2.40
C ASP A 217 8.53 -12.66 -1.98
N ASP A 218 8.17 -13.93 -1.71
CA ASP A 218 9.06 -14.98 -1.17
C ASP A 218 9.71 -14.68 0.22
N VAL A 219 9.61 -13.45 0.74
CA VAL A 219 10.13 -13.06 2.07
C VAL A 219 9.12 -13.38 3.16
N VAL A 220 9.52 -14.20 4.15
CA VAL A 220 8.70 -14.48 5.34
C VAL A 220 8.62 -13.21 6.21
N ARG A 221 7.39 -12.73 6.46
CA ARG A 221 7.13 -11.51 7.22
C ARG A 221 6.72 -11.75 8.68
N GLY A 222 6.19 -12.92 8.99
CA GLY A 222 5.87 -13.28 10.37
C GLY A 222 5.12 -14.61 10.47
N SER A 223 4.67 -14.92 11.69
CA SER A 223 3.81 -16.06 11.99
C SER A 223 2.50 -15.59 12.58
N ILE A 224 1.40 -16.08 12.03
CA ILE A 224 0.03 -15.84 12.47
C ILE A 224 -0.37 -17.01 13.37
N THR A 225 -0.83 -16.73 14.59
CA THR A 225 -1.33 -17.76 15.51
C THR A 225 -2.85 -17.78 15.40
N VAL A 226 -3.41 -18.90 14.93
CA VAL A 226 -4.85 -19.11 14.87
C VAL A 226 -5.30 -19.82 16.14
N ALA A 227 -6.28 -19.26 16.84
CA ALA A 227 -6.81 -19.74 18.11
C ALA A 227 -8.34 -19.96 18.05
N PRO A 228 -8.92 -20.82 18.91
CA PRO A 228 -10.37 -20.95 19.01
C PRO A 228 -11.02 -19.69 19.61
N ILE A 229 -12.08 -19.22 18.97
CA ILE A 229 -12.95 -18.13 19.44
C ILE A 229 -14.37 -18.64 19.69
N ALA A 230 -15.25 -17.79 20.22
CA ALA A 230 -16.63 -18.15 20.53
C ALA A 230 -17.48 -18.58 19.30
N ARG A 231 -17.01 -18.35 18.08
CA ARG A 231 -17.70 -18.67 16.81
C ARG A 231 -16.79 -19.32 15.75
N GLY A 232 -15.77 -20.08 16.15
CA GLY A 232 -14.89 -20.79 15.22
C GLY A 232 -13.42 -20.66 15.62
N THR A 233 -12.58 -20.30 14.66
CA THR A 233 -11.14 -20.06 14.85
C THR A 233 -10.71 -18.81 14.08
N GLU A 234 -9.84 -18.02 14.70
CA GLU A 234 -9.40 -16.71 14.20
C GLU A 234 -7.90 -16.52 14.49
N GLY A 235 -7.18 -15.80 13.63
CA GLY A 235 -5.81 -15.36 13.91
C GLY A 235 -5.40 -14.16 13.05
N GLU A 236 -4.90 -13.11 13.69
CA GLU A 236 -4.47 -11.87 13.04
C GLU A 236 -2.94 -11.66 13.13
N LEU A 237 -2.39 -10.94 12.16
CA LEU A 237 -1.05 -10.33 12.24
C LEU A 237 -1.07 -8.93 11.61
N GLU A 238 -0.66 -7.92 12.39
CA GLU A 238 -0.63 -6.51 12.00
C GLU A 238 0.79 -5.93 11.91
N PHE A 239 0.99 -5.12 10.87
CA PHE A 239 2.18 -4.32 10.61
C PHE A 239 1.79 -2.85 10.49
N ARG A 240 2.59 -1.94 11.06
CA ARG A 240 2.31 -0.50 11.08
C ARG A 240 3.57 0.33 10.91
N SER A 241 3.46 1.45 10.22
CA SER A 241 4.50 2.47 10.06
C SER A 241 3.87 3.86 10.26
N PRO A 242 4.31 4.69 11.23
CA PRO A 242 5.24 4.39 12.31
C PRO A 242 4.75 3.19 13.16
N VAL A 243 5.70 2.39 13.67
CA VAL A 243 5.35 1.26 14.55
C VAL A 243 4.88 1.76 15.91
N GLU A 244 3.87 1.07 16.47
CA GLU A 244 3.37 1.31 17.83
C GLU A 244 3.78 0.18 18.78
N PRO A 245 3.89 0.44 20.10
CA PRO A 245 4.23 -0.59 21.09
C PRO A 245 3.31 -1.82 20.99
N GLY A 246 3.90 -2.99 20.70
CA GLY A 246 3.17 -4.26 20.54
C GLY A 246 2.73 -4.59 19.11
N LYS A 247 2.93 -3.70 18.13
CA LYS A 247 2.74 -3.98 16.69
C LYS A 247 4.09 -4.31 16.02
N VAL A 248 4.05 -4.88 14.82
CA VAL A 248 5.26 -5.06 13.99
C VAL A 248 5.48 -3.83 13.10
N LEU A 249 6.73 -3.46 12.81
CA LEU A 249 7.03 -2.40 11.84
C LEU A 249 6.67 -2.85 10.41
N LEU A 250 6.01 -2.00 9.63
CA LEU A 250 5.72 -2.25 8.21
C LEU A 250 6.90 -1.81 7.33
N ASP A 251 7.85 -2.72 7.11
CA ASP A 251 9.08 -2.52 6.35
C ASP A 251 8.95 -2.86 4.83
N PHE A 252 7.76 -3.26 4.39
CA PHE A 252 7.49 -3.66 3.01
C PHE A 252 6.23 -3.01 2.49
N ASP A 253 6.22 -2.70 1.19
CA ASP A 253 4.99 -2.37 0.48
C ASP A 253 4.30 -3.69 0.11
N PRO A 254 3.05 -3.94 0.55
CA PRO A 254 2.32 -5.14 0.13
C PRO A 254 1.75 -5.02 -1.29
N ARG A 255 1.70 -3.81 -1.89
CA ARG A 255 1.01 -3.54 -3.15
C ARG A 255 1.79 -4.06 -4.36
N GLY A 256 1.12 -4.80 -5.23
CA GLY A 256 1.72 -5.49 -6.39
C GLY A 256 2.56 -6.72 -6.03
N ALA A 257 2.72 -7.03 -4.73
CA ALA A 257 3.44 -8.19 -4.24
C ALA A 257 2.54 -9.44 -4.20
N ILE A 258 3.13 -10.63 -4.34
CA ILE A 258 2.41 -11.87 -4.02
C ILE A 258 2.38 -12.06 -2.51
N VAL A 259 1.18 -12.17 -1.94
CA VAL A 259 0.94 -12.43 -0.52
C VAL A 259 0.46 -13.88 -0.37
N GLU A 260 1.13 -14.66 0.47
CA GLU A 260 0.87 -16.08 0.68
C GLU A 260 0.77 -16.43 2.16
N ILE A 261 -0.14 -17.36 2.48
CA ILE A 261 -0.29 -17.95 3.81
C ILE A 261 0.10 -19.42 3.73
N LEU A 262 1.09 -19.83 4.51
CA LEU A 262 1.66 -21.17 4.47
C LEU A 262 1.48 -21.95 5.77
N GLU A 263 1.26 -23.25 5.63
CA GLU A 263 1.38 -24.25 6.68
C GLU A 263 2.68 -25.03 6.48
N GLY A 264 3.73 -24.64 7.22
CA GLY A 264 5.09 -25.06 6.93
C GLY A 264 5.51 -24.60 5.53
N ASN A 265 5.63 -25.55 4.59
CA ASN A 265 5.97 -25.27 3.19
C ASN A 265 4.77 -25.38 2.23
N ARG A 266 3.54 -25.59 2.73
CA ARG A 266 2.32 -25.71 1.92
C ARG A 266 1.59 -24.37 1.87
N VAL A 267 1.54 -23.72 0.72
CA VAL A 267 0.65 -22.57 0.47
C VAL A 267 -0.81 -23.03 0.64
N LEU A 268 -1.54 -22.35 1.51
CA LEU A 268 -2.97 -22.55 1.76
C LEU A 268 -3.81 -21.50 1.02
N PHE A 269 -3.33 -20.26 0.98
CA PHE A 269 -3.94 -19.14 0.27
C PHE A 269 -2.87 -18.28 -0.39
N ASP A 270 -3.18 -17.70 -1.54
CA ASP A 270 -2.36 -16.67 -2.17
C ASP A 270 -3.16 -15.77 -3.14
N SER A 271 -2.72 -14.52 -3.27
CA SER A 271 -3.08 -13.58 -4.34
C SER A 271 -1.89 -12.65 -4.59
N VAL A 272 -1.85 -11.99 -5.75
CA VAL A 272 -1.18 -10.68 -5.84
C VAL A 272 -2.11 -9.67 -5.17
N PHE A 273 -1.60 -8.83 -4.27
CA PHE A 273 -2.39 -7.79 -3.62
C PHE A 273 -2.28 -6.50 -4.43
N ASP A 274 -3.22 -6.25 -5.33
CA ASP A 274 -3.13 -5.12 -6.27
C ASP A 274 -3.32 -3.76 -5.56
N GLY A 275 -3.90 -3.75 -4.36
CA GLY A 275 -3.85 -2.60 -3.45
C GLY A 275 -4.70 -1.40 -3.87
N GLY A 276 -5.48 -1.53 -4.94
CA GLY A 276 -6.48 -0.54 -5.38
C GLY A 276 -5.95 0.61 -6.25
N THR A 277 -4.74 0.53 -6.82
CA THR A 277 -4.23 1.57 -7.75
C THR A 277 -3.38 1.00 -8.89
N ASP A 278 -4.00 0.50 -9.96
CA ASP A 278 -3.28 0.30 -11.23
C ASP A 278 -3.02 1.66 -11.90
N THR A 279 -1.74 2.01 -12.03
CA THR A 279 -1.26 3.13 -12.87
C THR A 279 -0.22 2.71 -13.91
N GLY A 280 -0.36 1.50 -14.48
CA GLY A 280 -0.02 1.23 -15.88
C GLY A 280 1.31 0.52 -16.16
N GLY A 281 1.26 -0.81 -16.31
CA GLY A 281 2.43 -1.68 -16.58
C GLY A 281 2.57 -2.31 -17.99
N GLY A 282 1.55 -2.23 -18.86
CA GLY A 282 1.67 -2.59 -20.29
C GLY A 282 0.74 -3.71 -20.83
N ASN A 283 0.30 -3.52 -22.08
CA ASN A 283 -0.56 -4.40 -22.88
C ASN A 283 -1.96 -4.74 -22.33
N THR A 284 -2.92 -3.86 -22.67
CA THR A 284 -4.37 -4.12 -22.81
C THR A 284 -5.09 -4.75 -21.61
N PRO A 285 -5.69 -3.92 -20.73
CA PRO A 285 -6.64 -4.39 -19.72
C PRO A 285 -7.86 -5.11 -20.33
N PRO A 286 -8.49 -6.04 -19.60
CA PRO A 286 -9.90 -6.35 -19.80
C PRO A 286 -10.75 -5.07 -19.64
N PRO A 287 -11.87 -4.91 -20.37
CA PRO A 287 -12.68 -3.71 -20.28
C PRO A 287 -13.46 -3.66 -18.97
N GLY A 288 -13.27 -2.59 -18.19
CA GLY A 288 -14.06 -2.36 -16.98
C GLY A 288 -13.33 -1.57 -15.90
N GLY A 289 -12.91 -0.34 -16.21
CA GLY A 289 -12.68 0.67 -15.18
C GLY A 289 -14.00 1.09 -14.53
N ALA A 290 -13.98 1.96 -13.51
CA ALA A 290 -15.20 2.56 -12.96
C ALA A 290 -16.07 3.24 -14.04
N PRO A 291 -17.40 3.25 -13.89
CA PRO A 291 -18.29 4.04 -14.75
C PRO A 291 -17.89 5.51 -14.77
N GLY A 292 -18.18 6.19 -15.88
CA GLY A 292 -18.05 7.65 -15.95
C GLY A 292 -19.14 8.36 -15.11
N ASN A 293 -18.77 9.53 -14.58
CA ASN A 293 -19.67 10.46 -13.90
C ASN A 293 -20.96 10.74 -14.71
N GLY A 294 -22.08 10.96 -14.02
CA GLY A 294 -23.40 11.06 -14.64
C GLY A 294 -24.48 11.63 -13.72
N ASN A 295 -25.73 11.23 -13.96
CA ASN A 295 -26.90 11.48 -13.11
C ASN A 295 -27.85 10.28 -13.28
N ALA A 296 -27.45 9.10 -12.80
CA ALA A 296 -28.17 7.84 -13.05
C ALA A 296 -27.97 6.86 -11.90
N ARG A 297 -29.00 6.03 -11.63
CA ARG A 297 -29.00 5.04 -10.55
C ARG A 297 -29.37 3.66 -11.09
N TYR A 298 -28.61 2.66 -10.70
CA TYR A 298 -28.83 1.25 -11.04
C TYR A 298 -28.88 0.48 -9.73
N GLU A 299 -29.78 -0.49 -9.61
CA GLU A 299 -30.05 -1.13 -8.32
C GLU A 299 -30.52 -2.57 -8.54
N LEU A 300 -30.01 -3.49 -7.73
CA LEU A 300 -30.33 -4.91 -7.74
C LEU A 300 -30.73 -5.32 -6.33
N VAL A 301 -32.05 -5.38 -6.08
CA VAL A 301 -32.63 -5.98 -4.89
C VAL A 301 -32.85 -7.48 -5.15
N LEU A 302 -32.49 -8.32 -4.18
CA LEU A 302 -32.70 -9.77 -4.18
C LEU A 302 -33.36 -10.17 -2.86
N GLU A 303 -34.69 -10.08 -2.83
CA GLU A 303 -35.56 -10.37 -1.69
C GLU A 303 -36.30 -11.72 -1.85
N PRO A 304 -36.60 -12.45 -0.75
CA PRO A 304 -37.49 -13.60 -0.77
C PRO A 304 -38.96 -13.14 -0.74
N SER A 305 -39.83 -13.84 -1.46
CA SER A 305 -41.25 -13.52 -1.56
C SER A 305 -41.96 -13.55 -0.20
N GLY A 306 -42.14 -12.38 0.41
CA GLY A 306 -42.73 -12.23 1.74
C GLY A 306 -42.08 -11.13 2.60
N ASN A 307 -40.88 -10.64 2.24
CA ASN A 307 -40.16 -9.60 2.99
C ASN A 307 -39.83 -10.02 4.45
N ASP A 308 -39.52 -11.30 4.64
CA ASP A 308 -39.34 -11.98 5.95
C ASP A 308 -38.17 -12.98 5.83
N GLY A 309 -36.96 -12.46 5.52
CA GLY A 309 -35.74 -13.24 5.34
C GLY A 309 -34.68 -12.59 4.42
N PRO A 310 -33.54 -13.27 4.21
CA PRO A 310 -32.33 -12.78 3.56
C PRO A 310 -32.50 -11.82 2.37
N GLU A 311 -32.11 -10.56 2.53
CA GLU A 311 -32.14 -9.55 1.48
C GLU A 311 -30.71 -9.09 1.09
N LEU A 312 -30.53 -8.78 -0.18
CA LEU A 312 -29.36 -8.07 -0.71
C LEU A 312 -29.85 -6.90 -1.56
N ASP A 313 -29.32 -5.71 -1.30
CA ASP A 313 -29.51 -4.54 -2.16
C ASP A 313 -28.14 -3.99 -2.61
N ALA A 314 -27.87 -4.08 -3.91
CA ALA A 314 -26.68 -3.52 -4.52
C ALA A 314 -27.04 -2.26 -5.32
N LYS A 315 -26.36 -1.14 -5.06
CA LYS A 315 -26.69 0.19 -5.59
C LYS A 315 -25.48 0.81 -6.31
N LEU A 316 -25.65 1.28 -7.54
CA LEU A 316 -24.65 2.07 -8.29
C LEU A 316 -25.23 3.44 -8.59
N GLU A 317 -24.55 4.50 -8.16
CA GLU A 317 -25.00 5.88 -8.28
C GLU A 317 -23.97 6.74 -9.02
N LEU A 318 -24.31 7.11 -10.26
CA LEU A 318 -23.52 8.03 -11.08
C LEU A 318 -23.91 9.47 -10.74
N ARG A 319 -22.97 10.26 -10.23
CA ARG A 319 -23.12 11.69 -9.91
C ARG A 319 -22.17 12.54 -10.76
N GLN A 320 -22.33 13.86 -10.74
CA GLN A 320 -21.51 14.75 -11.58
C GLN A 320 -20.04 14.82 -11.13
N ASP A 321 -19.80 14.68 -9.83
CA ASP A 321 -18.51 14.75 -9.16
C ASP A 321 -17.86 13.38 -8.93
N ARG A 322 -18.66 12.29 -8.91
CA ARG A 322 -18.22 10.96 -8.48
C ARG A 322 -19.12 9.84 -8.97
N VAL A 323 -18.70 8.61 -8.72
CA VAL A 323 -19.50 7.39 -8.77
C VAL A 323 -19.32 6.63 -7.46
N ASP A 324 -20.43 6.25 -6.83
CA ASP A 324 -20.48 5.42 -5.62
C ASP A 324 -21.13 4.06 -5.98
N PHE A 325 -20.61 2.94 -5.48
CA PHE A 325 -21.21 1.61 -5.59
C PHE A 325 -21.23 0.93 -4.22
N SER A 326 -22.39 0.47 -3.77
CA SER A 326 -22.55 -0.25 -2.50
C SER A 326 -23.24 -1.60 -2.68
N VAL A 327 -23.00 -2.50 -1.72
CA VAL A 327 -23.78 -3.72 -1.52
C VAL A 327 -24.10 -3.85 -0.04
N GLU A 328 -25.39 -4.00 0.25
CA GLU A 328 -26.01 -4.01 1.58
C GLU A 328 -26.71 -5.37 1.77
N LEU A 329 -26.59 -5.97 2.95
CA LEU A 329 -27.19 -7.27 3.29
C LEU A 329 -28.05 -7.13 4.55
N GLU A 330 -29.31 -7.57 4.48
CA GLU A 330 -30.23 -7.62 5.63
C GLU A 330 -30.77 -9.04 5.88
N ASP A 331 -31.16 -9.32 7.12
CA ASP A 331 -31.76 -10.59 7.58
C ASP A 331 -31.03 -11.89 7.17
N VAL A 332 -29.71 -11.82 7.09
CA VAL A 332 -28.81 -12.97 6.91
C VAL A 332 -28.24 -13.47 8.25
N ALA A 333 -27.27 -14.39 8.23
CA ALA A 333 -26.57 -14.80 9.44
C ALA A 333 -25.47 -13.79 9.79
N VAL A 334 -25.20 -13.60 11.08
CA VAL A 334 -24.06 -12.76 11.53
C VAL A 334 -22.74 -13.46 11.17
N GLY A 335 -21.88 -12.77 10.41
CA GLY A 335 -20.56 -13.27 9.98
C GLY A 335 -20.06 -12.59 8.70
N THR A 336 -18.98 -13.11 8.14
CA THR A 336 -18.23 -12.51 7.01
C THR A 336 -18.71 -13.05 5.64
N TYR A 337 -19.25 -12.18 4.79
CA TYR A 337 -19.83 -12.51 3.48
C TYR A 337 -18.94 -12.04 2.34
N ARG A 338 -18.46 -12.94 1.47
CA ARG A 338 -17.60 -12.58 0.32
C ARG A 338 -18.41 -12.09 -0.87
N LEU A 339 -18.11 -10.89 -1.38
CA LEU A 339 -18.74 -10.28 -2.56
C LEU A 339 -17.90 -10.50 -3.83
N GLN A 340 -18.53 -11.04 -4.88
CA GLN A 340 -17.97 -11.15 -6.23
C GLN A 340 -18.78 -10.32 -7.23
N VAL A 341 -18.09 -9.67 -8.17
CA VAL A 341 -18.65 -8.89 -9.28
C VAL A 341 -18.00 -9.37 -10.57
N GLY A 342 -18.79 -9.95 -11.47
CA GLY A 342 -18.29 -10.49 -12.74
C GLY A 342 -17.41 -11.74 -12.58
N GLY A 343 -17.52 -12.44 -11.46
CA GLY A 343 -16.67 -13.58 -11.10
C GLY A 343 -15.33 -13.20 -10.45
N VAL A 344 -15.03 -11.90 -10.32
CA VAL A 344 -13.88 -11.40 -9.55
C VAL A 344 -14.34 -11.08 -8.12
N GLN A 345 -13.66 -11.57 -7.09
CA GLN A 345 -13.95 -11.15 -5.71
C GLN A 345 -13.51 -9.70 -5.51
N ARG A 346 -14.38 -8.86 -4.93
CA ARG A 346 -14.14 -7.42 -4.74
C ARG A 346 -13.96 -7.00 -3.29
N GLY A 347 -14.45 -7.80 -2.34
CA GLY A 347 -14.29 -7.56 -0.91
C GLY A 347 -15.11 -8.56 -0.09
N SER A 348 -15.38 -8.18 1.17
CA SER A 348 -16.35 -8.86 2.03
C SER A 348 -17.14 -7.86 2.88
N ILE A 349 -18.36 -8.26 3.20
CA ILE A 349 -19.37 -7.55 3.99
C ILE A 349 -19.42 -8.24 5.35
N ASP A 350 -19.15 -7.47 6.41
CA ASP A 350 -19.07 -7.99 7.78
C ASP A 350 -20.43 -7.76 8.47
N VAL A 351 -21.30 -8.79 8.51
CA VAL A 351 -22.70 -8.66 8.96
C VAL A 351 -22.81 -8.79 10.48
N VAL A 352 -23.52 -7.85 11.11
CA VAL A 352 -23.71 -7.74 12.57
C VAL A 352 -25.19 -7.79 12.98
N SER A 353 -25.47 -8.09 14.27
CA SER A 353 -26.83 -8.00 14.83
C SER A 353 -27.19 -6.58 15.24
N VAL A 354 -28.39 -6.13 14.90
CA VAL A 354 -28.89 -4.77 15.17
C VAL A 354 -30.34 -4.75 15.67
N PRO A 355 -30.86 -3.62 16.17
CA PRO A 355 -32.25 -3.49 16.66
C PRO A 355 -33.33 -3.56 15.55
N GLY A 356 -33.44 -4.70 14.88
CA GLY A 356 -34.41 -5.00 13.83
C GLY A 356 -34.20 -6.41 13.28
N GLY A 357 -32.94 -6.75 13.00
CA GLY A 357 -32.50 -8.03 12.45
C GLY A 357 -30.97 -8.11 12.42
N THR A 358 -30.41 -8.18 11.21
CA THR A 358 -28.96 -8.07 10.96
C THR A 358 -28.68 -7.15 9.78
N GLU A 359 -27.60 -6.37 9.84
CA GLU A 359 -27.17 -5.47 8.75
C GLU A 359 -25.67 -5.66 8.44
N GLY A 360 -25.27 -5.36 7.21
CA GLY A 360 -23.87 -5.24 6.83
C GLY A 360 -23.70 -4.59 5.45
N GLU A 361 -22.73 -3.67 5.33
CA GLU A 361 -22.47 -2.90 4.10
C GLU A 361 -21.04 -3.08 3.56
N ILE A 362 -20.86 -2.85 2.26
CA ILE A 362 -19.58 -2.49 1.66
C ILE A 362 -19.77 -1.38 0.61
N GLU A 363 -18.90 -0.37 0.63
CA GLU A 363 -18.95 0.78 -0.28
C GLU A 363 -17.62 1.02 -1.01
N TYR A 364 -17.71 1.20 -2.33
CA TYR A 364 -16.63 1.53 -3.25
C TYR A 364 -16.91 2.88 -3.91
N ARG A 365 -15.87 3.68 -4.20
CA ARG A 365 -16.05 5.03 -4.77
C ARG A 365 -14.94 5.48 -5.71
N ASN A 366 -15.30 6.25 -6.73
CA ASN A 366 -14.40 6.95 -7.63
C ASN A 366 -14.84 8.42 -7.83
N PRO A 367 -13.99 9.45 -7.59
CA PRO A 367 -12.69 9.37 -6.94
C PRO A 367 -12.83 8.92 -5.48
N VAL A 368 -11.91 8.07 -5.03
CA VAL A 368 -11.93 7.46 -3.69
C VAL A 368 -11.92 8.51 -2.58
N GLU A 369 -12.83 8.36 -1.61
CA GLU A 369 -12.91 9.19 -0.41
C GLU A 369 -12.06 8.57 0.72
N PRO A 370 -11.35 9.37 1.55
CA PRO A 370 -10.54 8.87 2.66
C PRO A 370 -11.17 7.74 3.49
N GLY A 371 -10.62 6.53 3.36
CA GLY A 371 -11.04 5.34 4.12
C GLY A 371 -12.20 4.52 3.54
N LYS A 372 -12.77 4.93 2.40
CA LYS A 372 -13.65 4.07 1.57
C LYS A 372 -12.81 3.23 0.61
N PHE A 373 -13.39 2.14 0.08
CA PHE A 373 -12.73 1.36 -0.96
C PHE A 373 -12.74 2.12 -2.29
N VAL A 374 -11.74 1.88 -3.14
CA VAL A 374 -11.74 2.39 -4.52
C VAL A 374 -12.79 1.66 -5.35
N LEU A 375 -13.56 2.39 -6.16
CA LEU A 375 -14.28 1.78 -7.27
C LEU A 375 -13.35 1.78 -8.47
N ASP A 376 -12.83 0.60 -8.83
CA ASP A 376 -12.02 0.41 -10.04
C ASP A 376 -12.77 -0.31 -11.17
N PHE A 377 -14.04 -0.69 -10.95
CA PHE A 377 -14.79 -1.60 -11.81
C PHE A 377 -16.19 -1.09 -12.21
N ASP A 378 -16.69 -1.58 -13.35
CA ASP A 378 -18.08 -1.38 -13.77
C ASP A 378 -18.93 -2.60 -13.40
N PRO A 379 -19.90 -2.49 -12.48
CA PRO A 379 -20.78 -3.61 -12.14
C PRO A 379 -21.90 -3.83 -13.18
N ARG A 380 -22.14 -2.92 -14.13
CA ARG A 380 -23.31 -2.97 -15.03
C ARG A 380 -23.28 -4.17 -15.96
N GLY A 381 -24.28 -5.04 -15.84
CA GLY A 381 -24.35 -6.32 -16.55
C GLY A 381 -23.46 -7.42 -15.98
N ALA A 382 -22.69 -7.15 -14.92
CA ALA A 382 -21.90 -8.16 -14.23
C ALA A 382 -22.80 -9.05 -13.36
N GLN A 383 -22.39 -10.29 -13.13
CA GLN A 383 -23.03 -11.14 -12.13
C GLN A 383 -22.53 -10.72 -10.75
N ILE A 384 -23.45 -10.32 -9.87
CA ILE A 384 -23.23 -10.14 -8.43
C ILE A 384 -23.45 -11.51 -7.78
N VAL A 385 -22.46 -11.99 -7.04
CA VAL A 385 -22.56 -13.23 -6.25
C VAL A 385 -22.04 -12.94 -4.85
N VAL A 386 -22.85 -13.26 -3.84
CA VAL A 386 -22.47 -13.12 -2.43
C VAL A 386 -22.48 -14.50 -1.79
N THR A 387 -21.38 -14.86 -1.14
CA THR A 387 -21.16 -16.20 -0.57
C THR A 387 -20.85 -16.15 0.92
N PHE A 388 -21.39 -17.12 1.66
CA PHE A 388 -21.15 -17.36 3.08
C PHE A 388 -20.68 -18.81 3.26
N ASN A 389 -19.58 -19.02 3.97
CA ASN A 389 -18.96 -20.34 4.18
C ASN A 389 -18.82 -21.18 2.89
N GLY A 390 -18.40 -20.53 1.79
CA GLY A 390 -18.24 -21.12 0.46
C GLY A 390 -19.54 -21.41 -0.31
N THR A 391 -20.71 -21.13 0.27
CA THR A 391 -22.02 -21.35 -0.35
C THR A 391 -22.59 -20.03 -0.87
N SER A 392 -23.15 -20.02 -2.09
CA SER A 392 -23.86 -18.84 -2.63
C SER A 392 -25.14 -18.59 -1.84
N VAL A 393 -25.25 -17.40 -1.24
CA VAL A 393 -26.47 -16.93 -0.57
C VAL A 393 -27.30 -16.11 -1.55
N PHE A 394 -26.65 -15.21 -2.29
CA PHE A 394 -27.27 -14.43 -3.36
C PHE A 394 -26.52 -14.61 -4.69
N SER A 395 -27.25 -14.53 -5.80
CA SER A 395 -26.70 -14.46 -7.14
C SER A 395 -27.70 -13.77 -8.07
N GLY A 396 -27.32 -12.65 -8.67
CA GLY A 396 -28.14 -11.91 -9.65
C GLY A 396 -27.28 -11.20 -10.69
N THR A 397 -27.88 -10.79 -11.80
CA THR A 397 -27.20 -9.97 -12.82
C THR A 397 -27.53 -8.51 -12.57
N PHE A 398 -26.51 -7.68 -12.37
CA PHE A 398 -26.71 -6.25 -12.13
C PHE A 398 -27.26 -5.53 -13.38
N PRO A 399 -28.17 -4.54 -13.25
CA PRO A 399 -28.76 -3.88 -14.40
C PRO A 399 -27.74 -3.24 -15.35
N THR A 400 -27.98 -3.38 -16.67
CA THR A 400 -27.27 -2.64 -17.72
C THR A 400 -27.89 -1.28 -18.04
N ALA A 401 -29.14 -1.06 -17.59
CA ALA A 401 -29.88 0.19 -17.72
C ALA A 401 -30.29 0.69 -16.32
N PRO A 402 -30.40 2.02 -16.11
CA PRO A 402 -30.76 2.57 -14.80
C PRO A 402 -32.22 2.27 -14.43
N ASN A 403 -32.47 2.03 -13.14
CA ASN A 403 -33.81 1.83 -12.62
C ASN A 403 -34.52 3.18 -12.55
N GLY A 404 -35.67 3.29 -13.23
CA GLY A 404 -36.61 4.41 -13.07
C GLY A 404 -36.01 5.82 -13.19
N ALA A 405 -35.90 6.36 -14.41
CA ALA A 405 -35.89 7.82 -14.55
C ALA A 405 -37.16 8.39 -13.86
N PRO A 406 -37.09 9.53 -13.15
CA PRO A 406 -38.18 10.01 -12.30
C PRO A 406 -39.44 10.32 -13.13
N SER A 407 -40.36 9.35 -13.18
CA SER A 407 -41.61 9.42 -13.93
C SER A 407 -42.59 10.34 -13.20
N GLY A 408 -42.64 11.60 -13.62
CA GLY A 408 -43.68 12.52 -13.18
C GLY A 408 -45.07 12.03 -13.58
N ASN A 409 -46.06 12.37 -12.75
CA ASN A 409 -47.49 12.10 -12.88
C ASN A 409 -47.93 10.63 -12.69
N ASP A 410 -48.28 10.31 -11.44
CA ASP A 410 -49.50 9.54 -11.20
C ASP A 410 -50.70 10.25 -11.84
N ASP A 411 -51.43 9.56 -12.71
CA ASP A 411 -52.82 9.86 -13.08
C ASP A 411 -53.52 8.49 -13.27
N GLY A 412 -54.00 7.92 -12.16
CA GLY A 412 -54.35 6.50 -12.06
C GLY A 412 -55.77 6.10 -12.51
N SER A 413 -56.21 4.93 -12.04
CA SER A 413 -57.36 4.13 -12.52
C SER A 413 -57.04 3.34 -13.80
N GLY A 414 -57.41 2.06 -13.94
CA GLY A 414 -58.09 1.15 -13.00
C GLY A 414 -58.61 -0.09 -13.74
N ASP A 415 -58.88 -1.17 -12.99
CA ASP A 415 -59.74 -2.33 -13.27
C ASP A 415 -60.05 -2.70 -14.75
N ASP A 416 -59.72 -3.93 -15.19
CA ASP A 416 -60.68 -5.07 -15.13
C ASP A 416 -60.11 -6.44 -15.59
N ASN A 417 -60.92 -7.49 -15.48
CA ASN A 417 -60.59 -8.90 -15.79
C ASN A 417 -60.82 -9.34 -17.26
N GLY A 418 -60.09 -10.39 -17.66
CA GLY A 418 -60.44 -11.28 -18.78
C GLY A 418 -59.32 -11.43 -19.83
N GLY A 419 -58.98 -12.60 -20.36
CA GLY A 419 -59.58 -13.93 -20.20
C GLY A 419 -60.28 -14.40 -21.48
N GLY A 420 -59.58 -15.17 -22.30
CA GLY A 420 -60.08 -15.72 -23.57
C GLY A 420 -58.97 -16.42 -24.35
N ASP A 421 -59.10 -17.73 -24.53
CA ASP A 421 -58.27 -18.55 -25.41
C ASP A 421 -58.77 -18.48 -26.88
N ASP A 422 -58.15 -19.31 -27.71
CA ASP A 422 -58.64 -19.92 -28.97
C ASP A 422 -58.15 -19.37 -30.33
N ASP A 423 -57.89 -20.39 -31.18
CA ASP A 423 -57.78 -20.45 -32.63
C ASP A 423 -56.72 -19.64 -33.41
N GLY A 424 -56.03 -20.37 -34.30
CA GLY A 424 -54.97 -19.87 -35.17
C GLY A 424 -55.34 -19.80 -36.66
N PRO A 425 -54.64 -20.54 -37.53
CA PRO A 425 -53.99 -19.92 -38.69
C PRO A 425 -54.83 -19.84 -39.97
N GLY A 426 -54.49 -18.87 -40.81
CA GLY A 426 -54.95 -18.78 -42.20
C GLY A 426 -53.88 -18.11 -43.08
N ASP A 427 -53.36 -18.85 -44.05
CA ASP A 427 -52.56 -18.33 -45.16
C ASP A 427 -53.45 -17.57 -46.18
N ASP A 428 -52.89 -16.68 -47.00
CA ASP A 428 -53.04 -16.76 -48.48
C ASP A 428 -52.30 -15.66 -49.27
N ASN A 429 -51.26 -16.09 -49.98
CA ASN A 429 -50.94 -15.81 -51.40
C ASN A 429 -51.13 -14.39 -52.03
N GLY A 430 -49.99 -13.79 -52.41
CA GLY A 430 -49.66 -13.59 -53.85
C GLY A 430 -49.65 -12.16 -54.42
N GLY A 431 -48.83 -11.94 -55.47
CA GLY A 431 -48.91 -10.75 -56.34
C GLY A 431 -47.57 -10.14 -56.76
N ASP A 432 -46.99 -10.67 -57.84
CA ASP A 432 -45.75 -10.23 -58.47
C ASP A 432 -45.79 -8.79 -59.06
N ASP A 433 -44.64 -8.09 -58.98
CA ASP A 433 -44.01 -7.19 -59.97
C ASP A 433 -44.72 -5.98 -60.67
N ASP A 434 -43.86 -5.14 -61.26
CA ASP A 434 -44.05 -4.10 -62.28
C ASP A 434 -44.79 -2.77 -61.96
N GLY A 435 -43.99 -1.70 -61.82
CA GLY A 435 -44.16 -0.54 -62.73
C GLY A 435 -44.03 0.88 -62.13
N PRO A 436 -43.57 1.89 -62.89
CA PRO A 436 -43.14 3.19 -62.33
C PRO A 436 -43.99 4.42 -62.77
N GLY A 437 -43.68 5.58 -62.17
CA GLY A 437 -44.05 6.92 -62.67
C GLY A 437 -43.55 8.08 -61.80
N ASP A 438 -42.61 8.89 -62.33
CA ASP A 438 -42.79 10.29 -62.82
C ASP A 438 -43.77 11.22 -62.02
N ASP A 439 -43.64 12.55 -61.85
CA ASP A 439 -42.70 13.61 -62.30
C ASP A 439 -43.07 14.93 -61.53
N ASN A 440 -42.31 16.04 -61.36
CA ASN A 440 -40.89 16.40 -61.57
C ASN A 440 -40.58 17.79 -60.92
N GLY A 441 -39.30 18.22 -60.88
CA GLY A 441 -38.87 19.63 -60.83
C GLY A 441 -38.48 20.22 -59.45
N GLY A 442 -37.34 20.91 -59.28
CA GLY A 442 -36.21 21.18 -60.21
C GLY A 442 -34.90 21.42 -59.44
N ASP A 443 -33.72 21.19 -60.02
CA ASP A 443 -33.00 22.05 -61.01
C ASP A 443 -32.46 23.34 -60.33
N ASP A 444 -31.18 23.75 -60.34
CA ASP A 444 -29.84 23.19 -60.65
C ASP A 444 -28.85 24.00 -59.74
N ASP A 445 -27.59 23.63 -59.44
CA ASP A 445 -26.42 23.48 -60.33
C ASP A 445 -25.27 22.71 -59.63
N GLY A 446 -24.29 22.26 -60.41
CA GLY A 446 -23.21 21.33 -60.02
C GLY A 446 -21.86 21.88 -59.51
N PRO A 447 -20.78 21.06 -59.52
CA PRO A 447 -19.73 21.08 -58.48
C PRO A 447 -18.34 21.57 -58.93
N GLY A 448 -17.38 21.63 -57.98
CA GLY A 448 -15.94 21.79 -58.25
C GLY A 448 -15.05 21.33 -57.09
N ASP A 449 -14.00 20.55 -57.40
CA ASP A 449 -12.93 20.09 -56.50
C ASP A 449 -11.58 20.58 -57.06
N ASP A 450 -10.93 21.56 -56.42
CA ASP A 450 -9.63 22.09 -56.85
C ASP A 450 -8.69 22.40 -55.66
N ASN A 451 -7.43 21.96 -55.76
CA ASN A 451 -6.34 22.37 -54.87
C ASN A 451 -5.59 23.56 -55.47
N GLY A 452 -5.22 24.56 -54.64
CA GLY A 452 -4.31 25.63 -55.05
C GLY A 452 -3.95 26.57 -53.90
N GLY A 453 -2.66 26.71 -53.59
CA GLY A 453 -2.14 27.64 -52.59
C GLY A 453 -1.64 28.95 -53.19
N GLY A 454 -1.35 29.92 -52.31
CA GLY A 454 -0.71 31.20 -52.62
C GLY A 454 -0.39 31.94 -51.30
N ASP A 455 0.79 32.56 -51.25
CA ASP A 455 1.43 32.99 -50.00
C ASP A 455 1.23 34.49 -49.66
N ASP A 456 1.93 34.92 -48.60
CA ASP A 456 2.30 36.29 -48.22
C ASP A 456 1.21 37.28 -47.73
N ASP A 457 1.26 37.60 -46.42
CA ASP A 457 1.51 38.99 -45.98
C ASP A 457 2.00 39.09 -44.51
N GLY A 458 3.29 39.42 -44.33
CA GLY A 458 3.85 40.30 -43.27
C GLY A 458 3.73 39.95 -41.76
N PRO A 459 4.86 39.70 -41.04
CA PRO A 459 4.93 39.89 -39.59
C PRO A 459 5.06 41.38 -39.21
N GLY A 460 4.79 41.71 -37.94
CA GLY A 460 4.97 43.05 -37.38
C GLY A 460 5.85 43.05 -36.14
N ASP A 461 7.11 43.43 -36.31
CA ASP A 461 8.08 43.69 -35.24
C ASP A 461 8.03 45.16 -34.76
N ASP A 462 9.02 45.56 -33.95
CA ASP A 462 9.40 46.93 -33.57
C ASP A 462 8.50 47.72 -32.59
N ASN A 463 8.88 47.64 -31.31
CA ASN A 463 9.45 48.83 -30.67
C ASN A 463 10.45 48.42 -29.57
N GLY A 464 11.75 48.54 -29.88
CA GLY A 464 12.83 48.43 -28.90
C GLY A 464 12.99 49.70 -28.05
N GLY A 465 13.86 49.62 -27.05
CA GLY A 465 14.10 50.69 -26.08
C GLY A 465 15.30 50.38 -25.19
N ASP A 466 16.46 50.20 -25.82
CA ASP A 466 17.76 50.09 -25.15
C ASP A 466 18.26 51.48 -24.66
N ASP A 467 19.53 51.53 -24.26
CA ASP A 467 20.32 52.69 -23.78
C ASP A 467 20.05 53.15 -22.31
N ASP A 468 21.07 53.32 -21.44
CA ASP A 468 22.46 52.81 -21.51
C ASP A 468 23.17 52.92 -20.12
N GLY A 469 24.18 52.07 -19.91
CA GLY A 469 25.40 52.42 -19.16
C GLY A 469 25.48 52.18 -17.62
N PRO A 470 26.71 52.11 -17.05
CA PRO A 470 26.96 51.64 -15.68
C PRO A 470 27.62 52.68 -14.73
N GLY A 471 27.88 52.29 -13.47
CA GLY A 471 28.72 53.04 -12.54
C GLY A 471 29.26 52.18 -11.38
N ASP A 472 30.57 52.22 -11.16
CA ASP A 472 31.31 51.45 -10.14
C ASP A 472 31.68 52.30 -8.89
N ASP A 473 32.18 51.60 -7.85
CA ASP A 473 33.12 52.07 -6.80
C ASP A 473 32.69 52.99 -5.62
N ASN A 474 32.86 52.41 -4.41
CA ASN A 474 33.47 52.97 -3.17
C ASN A 474 32.86 54.15 -2.36
N GLY A 475 32.62 53.90 -1.06
CA GLY A 475 33.33 54.62 0.02
C GLY A 475 32.52 55.20 1.21
N GLY A 476 32.99 54.95 2.46
CA GLY A 476 32.50 55.54 3.73
C GLY A 476 31.29 54.81 4.34
N GLY A 477 31.08 54.74 5.67
CA GLY A 477 31.74 55.43 6.80
C GLY A 477 30.97 56.69 7.24
N ASP A 478 30.63 56.95 8.50
CA ASP A 478 30.90 56.25 9.79
C ASP A 478 29.74 56.54 10.80
N ASP A 479 29.79 55.93 12.00
CA ASP A 479 28.98 56.23 13.22
C ASP A 479 27.43 55.99 13.14
N ASP A 480 26.67 55.69 14.20
CA ASP A 480 26.91 55.71 15.66
C ASP A 480 26.88 54.31 16.33
N GLY A 481 27.45 54.22 17.54
CA GLY A 481 27.17 53.19 18.56
C GLY A 481 27.17 53.83 19.96
N PRO A 482 27.41 53.10 21.07
CA PRO A 482 27.37 51.65 21.28
C PRO A 482 26.32 51.26 22.35
N GLY A 483 26.27 49.97 22.72
CA GLY A 483 25.49 49.47 23.85
C GLY A 483 26.19 48.30 24.54
N ASP A 484 27.17 48.61 25.39
CA ASP A 484 27.83 47.63 26.27
C ASP A 484 26.98 47.37 27.52
N ASP A 485 26.79 46.11 27.89
CA ASP A 485 26.55 45.65 29.26
C ASP A 485 27.21 44.27 29.40
N ASN A 486 27.79 43.95 30.57
CA ASN A 486 28.87 42.96 30.68
C ASN A 486 28.85 42.19 32.01
N GLY A 487 29.32 40.93 31.97
CA GLY A 487 29.41 40.00 33.11
C GLY A 487 28.17 39.12 33.32
N GLY A 488 28.27 37.91 33.88
CA GLY A 488 29.47 37.20 34.33
C GLY A 488 29.27 36.54 35.70
N ASP A 489 29.85 35.34 35.88
CA ASP A 489 30.12 34.65 37.15
C ASP A 489 28.84 34.18 37.92
N ASP A 490 28.80 33.10 38.71
CA ASP A 490 29.66 31.91 38.87
C ASP A 490 28.87 30.81 39.64
N ASP A 491 29.44 29.59 39.70
CA ASP A 491 29.28 28.51 40.70
C ASP A 491 27.95 27.76 41.01
N ASP A 492 28.17 26.45 41.20
CA ASP A 492 27.45 25.34 41.87
C ASP A 492 26.40 25.63 42.98
N ASP A 493 25.40 24.74 43.07
CA ASP A 493 25.07 24.01 44.33
C ASP A 493 24.24 22.73 44.03
N ASP A 494 24.35 21.71 44.89
CA ASP A 494 23.62 20.43 44.81
C ASP A 494 22.17 20.51 45.33
N ASP A 495 21.32 19.52 45.01
CA ASP A 495 20.47 18.85 46.04
C ASP A 495 19.91 17.50 45.56
N ASP A 496 20.03 16.47 46.40
CA ASP A 496 19.50 15.11 46.19
C ASP A 496 17.97 15.06 46.32
N HIS A 497 17.30 14.15 45.59
CA HIS A 497 16.05 13.52 46.04
C HIS A 497 16.00 12.04 45.61
N GLY A 498 16.64 11.18 46.40
CA GLY A 498 16.32 9.75 46.46
C GLY A 498 15.14 9.50 47.43
N GLY A 499 14.44 8.39 47.25
CA GLY A 499 13.26 8.05 48.03
C GLY A 499 12.79 6.62 47.74
N ASP A 500 13.46 5.66 48.35
CA ASP A 500 13.04 4.25 48.36
C ASP A 500 11.91 4.06 49.39
N ASP A 501 10.88 3.28 49.05
CA ASP A 501 9.90 2.71 49.97
C ASP A 501 9.76 1.21 49.63
N ASP A 502 10.39 0.36 50.44
CA ASP A 502 10.30 -1.11 50.42
C ASP A 502 9.29 -1.61 51.49
N ASP A 503 9.11 -2.94 51.53
CA ASP A 503 8.60 -3.79 52.63
C ASP A 503 7.11 -4.24 52.69
N ASP A 504 6.98 -5.45 53.25
CA ASP A 504 5.83 -6.18 53.80
C ASP A 504 4.73 -6.76 52.86
N ASP A 505 5.04 -7.96 52.34
CA ASP A 505 4.36 -9.25 52.62
C ASP A 505 2.87 -9.29 53.01
N ASP A 506 2.11 -10.19 52.35
CA ASP A 506 1.26 -11.19 53.03
C ASP A 506 0.89 -12.33 52.04
N ASP A 507 1.38 -13.55 52.28
CA ASP A 507 0.88 -14.80 51.67
C ASP A 507 -0.33 -15.30 52.48
N ASP A 508 -1.38 -15.81 51.83
CA ASP A 508 -2.21 -16.87 52.42
C ASP A 508 -2.95 -17.70 51.35
N ASP A 509 -3.08 -19.00 51.58
CA ASP A 509 -3.72 -19.96 50.68
C ASP A 509 -5.27 -19.90 50.75
N ASP A 510 -5.96 -20.30 49.68
CA ASP A 510 -7.13 -21.17 49.87
C ASP A 510 -7.28 -22.19 48.72
N HIS A 511 -7.80 -23.37 49.06
CA HIS A 511 -7.84 -24.54 48.19
C HIS A 511 -9.26 -24.88 47.71
N GLY A 512 -9.35 -25.58 46.58
CA GLY A 512 -10.62 -25.86 45.90
C GLY A 512 -11.56 -26.81 46.64
N GLY A 513 -12.82 -26.79 46.21
CA GLY A 513 -13.87 -27.72 46.60
C GLY A 513 -14.78 -28.04 45.41
N ASP A 514 -14.53 -29.16 44.76
CA ASP A 514 -15.47 -29.79 43.84
C ASP A 514 -16.50 -30.59 44.67
N ASP A 515 -17.79 -30.45 44.35
CA ASP A 515 -18.86 -31.32 44.86
C ASP A 515 -19.66 -31.88 43.67
N ASP A 516 -19.42 -33.16 43.34
CA ASP A 516 -20.23 -33.94 42.39
C ASP A 516 -21.48 -34.50 43.09
N ASP A 517 -22.68 -34.08 42.67
CA ASP A 517 -23.96 -34.72 43.06
C ASP A 517 -24.45 -35.66 41.94
N ASP A 518 -24.04 -36.92 42.02
CA ASP A 518 -24.44 -38.03 41.15
C ASP A 518 -25.70 -38.70 41.75
N ASP A 519 -26.87 -38.56 41.10
CA ASP A 519 -28.11 -39.24 41.55
C ASP A 519 -28.82 -39.98 40.40
N HIS A 520 -28.81 -41.31 40.51
CA HIS A 520 -29.36 -42.28 39.55
C HIS A 520 -30.46 -43.11 40.25
N ASP A 521 -31.73 -43.00 39.82
CA ASP A 521 -32.60 -44.19 39.76
C ASP A 521 -33.72 -44.06 38.71
N HIS A 522 -34.36 -45.19 38.42
CA HIS A 522 -35.26 -45.42 37.30
C HIS A 522 -36.76 -45.26 37.62
N GLY A 523 -37.53 -44.97 36.57
CA GLY A 523 -38.73 -45.76 36.26
C GLY A 523 -40.09 -45.12 36.53
N GLY A 524 -40.79 -44.78 35.44
CA GLY A 524 -42.18 -44.31 35.42
C GLY A 524 -42.75 -44.22 34.01
#